data_AF-D3W053-F1
#
_entry.id   AF-D3W053-F1
#
_cell.length_a   1.000
_cell.length_b   1.000
_cell.length_c   1.000
_cell.angle_alpha   90.00
_cell.angle_beta   90.00
_cell.angle_gamma   90.00
#
_symmetry.space_group_name_H-M   'P 1'
#
loop_
_entity.id
_entity.type
_entity.pdbx_description
1 polymer ?
#
loop_
_entity_poly.entity_id
_entity_poly.type
_entity_poly.pdbx_seq_one_letter_code
_entity_poly.pdbx_strand_id
1 'polypeptide(L)'
;MTLKTLIEEAAATLSRGGDADAQHDAERLAARVLGVEVAALPFDTVPGDRTVWKFRKLVARRADGVPLGHLTGTAVFCGLELAVGPGVFVPRVHSEAVLERGLNAVAEVTAPVVAD
;
A
#
# COMPACT_ATOMS: atom_id res chain seq x y z
N MET A 1 -18.41 17.43 2.19
CA MET A 1 -18.08 16.02 2.46
C MET A 1 -16.73 15.99 3.16
N THR A 2 -16.63 15.34 4.31
CA THR A 2 -15.34 15.26 5.04
C THR A 2 -14.44 14.20 4.41
N LEU A 3 -13.15 14.22 4.76
CA LEU A 3 -12.20 13.21 4.33
C LEU A 3 -12.63 11.82 4.81
N LYS A 4 -13.18 11.71 6.03
CA LYS A 4 -13.75 10.47 6.56
C LYS A 4 -14.80 9.88 5.63
N THR A 5 -15.82 10.65 5.27
CA THR A 5 -16.89 10.17 4.38
C THR A 5 -16.36 9.82 2.99
N LEU A 6 -15.37 10.58 2.49
CA LEU A 6 -14.71 10.28 1.23
C LEU A 6 -13.97 8.92 1.25
N ILE A 7 -13.30 8.59 2.36
CA ILE A 7 -12.62 7.30 2.56
C ILE A 7 -13.65 6.18 2.67
N GLU A 8 -14.74 6.37 3.43
CA GLU A 8 -15.81 5.38 3.57
C GLU A 8 -16.47 5.05 2.22
N GLU A 9 -16.73 6.07 1.37
CA GLU A 9 -17.24 5.88 0.01
C GLU A 9 -16.27 5.10 -0.89
N ALA A 10 -14.97 5.38 -0.77
CA ALA A 10 -13.93 4.67 -1.50
C ALA A 10 -13.83 3.22 -1.05
N ALA A 11 -13.82 2.97 0.26
CA ALA A 11 -13.80 1.62 0.84
C ALA A 11 -15.01 0.81 0.35
N ALA A 12 -16.22 1.38 0.37
CA ALA A 12 -17.41 0.73 -0.17
C ALA A 12 -17.30 0.42 -1.68
N THR A 13 -16.57 1.24 -2.44
CA THR A 13 -16.31 1.00 -3.86
C THR A 13 -15.32 -0.15 -4.06
N LEU A 14 -14.24 -0.18 -3.28
CA LEU A 14 -13.22 -1.23 -3.36
C LEU A 14 -13.76 -2.58 -2.86
N SER A 15 -14.52 -2.61 -1.77
CA SER A 15 -15.15 -3.85 -1.27
C SER A 15 -16.10 -4.46 -2.30
N ARG A 16 -16.84 -3.65 -3.08
CA ARG A 16 -17.69 -4.17 -4.17
C ARG A 16 -16.87 -4.83 -5.28
N GLY A 17 -15.59 -4.47 -5.43
CA GLY A 17 -14.63 -5.11 -6.32
C GLY A 17 -13.95 -6.36 -5.74
N GLY A 18 -14.32 -6.79 -4.54
CA GLY A 18 -13.75 -7.97 -3.88
C GLY A 18 -12.48 -7.70 -3.07
N ASP A 19 -12.17 -6.43 -2.79
CA ASP A 19 -11.05 -6.06 -1.94
C ASP A 19 -11.36 -6.31 -0.46
N ALA A 20 -10.65 -7.28 0.15
CA ALA A 20 -10.87 -7.69 1.54
C ALA A 20 -10.41 -6.62 2.55
N ASP A 21 -9.42 -5.81 2.18
CA ASP A 21 -8.80 -4.79 3.03
C ASP A 21 -9.14 -3.35 2.55
N ALA A 22 -10.31 -3.19 1.92
CA ALA A 22 -10.74 -1.97 1.25
C ALA A 22 -10.60 -0.67 2.08
N GLN A 23 -10.87 -0.72 3.39
CA GLN A 23 -10.71 0.43 4.28
C GLN A 23 -9.24 0.83 4.42
N HIS A 24 -8.35 -0.15 4.63
CA HIS A 24 -6.91 0.07 4.71
C HIS A 24 -6.37 0.68 3.42
N ASP A 25 -6.79 0.14 2.27
CA ASP A 25 -6.39 0.63 0.96
C ASP A 25 -6.86 2.07 0.73
N ALA A 26 -8.11 2.39 1.07
CA ALA A 26 -8.65 3.75 0.95
C ALA A 26 -7.86 4.75 1.82
N GLU A 27 -7.52 4.39 3.05
CA GLU A 27 -6.71 5.24 3.95
C GLU A 27 -5.29 5.46 3.41
N ARG A 28 -4.63 4.39 2.94
CA ARG A 28 -3.30 4.47 2.32
C ARG A 28 -3.30 5.34 1.07
N LEU A 29 -4.33 5.27 0.24
CA LEU A 29 -4.48 6.13 -0.93
C LEU A 29 -4.72 7.59 -0.54
N ALA A 30 -5.50 7.86 0.49
CA ALA A 30 -5.71 9.22 1.01
C ALA A 30 -4.40 9.81 1.55
N ALA A 31 -3.68 9.04 2.36
CA ALA A 31 -2.38 9.38 2.91
C ALA A 31 -1.37 9.72 1.79
N ARG A 32 -1.33 8.89 0.74
CA ARG A 32 -0.50 9.13 -0.45
C ARG A 32 -0.81 10.45 -1.15
N VAL A 33 -2.10 10.81 -1.29
CA VAL A 33 -2.50 12.06 -1.97
C VAL A 33 -2.12 13.29 -1.15
N LEU A 34 -2.25 13.20 0.17
CA LEU A 34 -1.96 14.28 1.11
C LEU A 34 -0.48 14.40 1.46
N GLY A 35 0.31 13.35 1.22
CA GLY A 35 1.73 13.33 1.58
C GLY A 35 1.96 13.23 3.09
N VAL A 36 1.09 12.50 3.78
CA VAL A 36 1.14 12.29 5.23
C VAL A 36 1.06 10.81 5.56
N GLU A 37 1.40 10.44 6.78
CA GLU A 37 1.16 9.09 7.31
C GLU A 37 -0.32 8.85 7.57
N VAL A 38 -0.76 7.58 7.52
CA VAL A 38 -2.17 7.20 7.80
C VAL A 38 -2.61 7.69 9.18
N ALA A 39 -1.76 7.58 10.19
CA ALA A 39 -2.03 8.05 11.55
C ALA A 39 -2.23 9.58 11.65
N ALA A 40 -1.78 10.35 10.66
CA ALA A 40 -1.88 11.80 10.59
C ALA A 40 -3.01 12.28 9.66
N LEU A 41 -3.90 11.39 9.21
CA LEU A 41 -5.00 11.77 8.34
C LEU A 41 -5.99 12.72 9.04
N PRO A 42 -6.31 13.87 8.42
CA PRO A 42 -7.22 14.85 9.00
C PRO A 42 -8.68 14.50 8.70
N PHE A 43 -9.18 13.42 9.30
CA PHE A 43 -10.48 12.80 8.99
C PHE A 43 -11.68 13.77 8.97
N ASP A 44 -11.72 14.73 9.90
CA ASP A 44 -12.84 15.67 10.04
C ASP A 44 -12.75 16.89 9.11
N THR A 45 -11.70 16.99 8.29
CA THR A 45 -11.51 18.12 7.39
C THR A 45 -12.20 17.92 6.05
N VAL A 46 -12.51 19.04 5.37
CA VAL A 46 -13.02 19.02 4.00
C VAL A 46 -11.83 19.15 3.04
N PRO A 47 -11.49 18.11 2.26
CA PRO A 47 -10.40 18.18 1.30
C PRO A 47 -10.78 19.10 0.12
N GLY A 48 -9.79 19.81 -0.43
CA GLY A 48 -9.99 20.62 -1.63
C GLY A 48 -10.21 19.78 -2.89
N ASP A 49 -10.82 20.37 -3.92
CA ASP A 49 -11.25 19.68 -5.15
C ASP A 49 -10.13 18.89 -5.84
N ARG A 50 -8.91 19.45 -5.88
CA ARG A 50 -7.74 18.77 -6.46
C ARG A 50 -7.37 17.49 -5.70
N THR A 51 -7.48 17.52 -4.38
CA THR A 51 -7.24 16.34 -3.52
C THR A 51 -8.30 15.28 -3.79
N VAL A 52 -9.58 15.68 -3.82
CA VAL A 52 -10.70 14.78 -4.13
C VAL A 52 -10.51 14.12 -5.50
N TRP A 53 -10.15 14.91 -6.52
CA TRP A 53 -9.91 14.40 -7.88
C TRP A 53 -8.75 13.38 -7.94
N LYS A 54 -7.60 13.72 -7.32
CA LYS A 54 -6.44 12.80 -7.26
C LYS A 54 -6.79 11.49 -6.54
N PHE A 55 -7.48 11.60 -5.41
CA PHE A 55 -7.89 10.45 -4.62
C PHE A 55 -8.82 9.52 -5.40
N ARG A 56 -9.89 10.06 -5.98
CA ARG A 56 -10.82 9.28 -6.81
C ARG A 56 -10.13 8.59 -8.00
N LYS A 57 -9.14 9.25 -8.62
CA LYS A 57 -8.33 8.64 -9.68
C LYS A 57 -7.53 7.44 -9.21
N LEU A 58 -6.95 7.48 -7.99
CA LEU A 58 -6.25 6.34 -7.43
C LEU A 58 -7.20 5.21 -7.04
N VAL A 59 -8.35 5.54 -6.45
CA VAL A 59 -9.39 4.55 -6.10
C VAL A 59 -9.90 3.81 -7.34
N ALA A 60 -10.15 4.52 -8.44
CA ALA A 60 -10.54 3.89 -9.70
C ALA A 60 -9.48 2.89 -10.20
N ARG A 61 -8.20 3.29 -10.22
CA ARG A 61 -7.11 2.38 -10.61
C ARG A 61 -7.00 1.17 -9.67
N ARG A 62 -7.22 1.37 -8.37
CA ARG A 62 -7.21 0.28 -7.40
C ARG A 62 -8.35 -0.70 -7.62
N ALA A 63 -9.54 -0.18 -7.95
CA ALA A 63 -10.71 -0.99 -8.32
C ALA A 63 -10.48 -1.76 -9.63
N ASP A 64 -9.70 -1.22 -10.56
CA ASP A 64 -9.26 -1.91 -11.79
C ASP A 64 -8.16 -2.98 -11.54
N GLY A 65 -7.81 -3.25 -10.29
CA GLY A 65 -6.86 -4.29 -9.90
C GLY A 65 -5.39 -3.88 -9.89
N VAL A 66 -5.08 -2.58 -10.02
CA VAL A 66 -3.69 -2.10 -9.85
C VAL A 66 -3.27 -2.32 -8.38
N PRO A 67 -2.13 -2.99 -8.11
CA PRO A 67 -1.67 -3.23 -6.74
C PRO A 67 -1.53 -1.93 -5.94
N LEU A 68 -1.96 -1.93 -4.67
CA LEU A 68 -1.85 -0.78 -3.78
C LEU A 68 -0.43 -0.20 -3.78
N GLY A 69 0.58 -1.06 -3.67
CA GLY A 69 1.99 -0.65 -3.65
C GLY A 69 2.41 0.14 -4.88
N HIS A 70 1.90 -0.17 -6.07
CA HIS A 70 2.19 0.61 -7.28
C HIS A 70 1.52 2.00 -7.28
N LEU A 71 0.44 2.17 -6.51
CA LEU A 71 -0.27 3.44 -6.37
C LEU A 71 0.36 4.32 -5.28
N THR A 72 0.79 3.71 -4.17
CA THR A 72 1.51 4.38 -3.07
C THR A 72 2.98 4.62 -3.39
N GLY A 73 3.56 3.80 -4.27
CA GLY A 73 4.98 3.81 -4.62
C GLY A 73 5.85 2.97 -3.67
N THR A 74 5.24 2.34 -2.66
CA THR A 74 5.94 1.57 -1.64
C THR A 74 5.16 0.32 -1.23
N ALA A 75 5.88 -0.72 -0.80
CA ALA A 75 5.32 -1.92 -0.19
C ALA A 75 6.14 -2.31 1.05
N VAL A 76 5.48 -2.88 2.05
CA VAL A 76 6.16 -3.41 3.24
C VAL A 76 6.52 -4.87 3.00
N PHE A 77 7.77 -5.24 3.25
CA PHE A 77 8.28 -6.60 3.17
C PHE A 77 9.27 -6.85 4.30
N CYS A 78 9.04 -7.86 5.13
CA CYS A 78 9.90 -8.16 6.27
C CYS A 78 10.16 -6.94 7.18
N GLY A 79 9.14 -6.09 7.39
CA GLY A 79 9.24 -4.87 8.18
C GLY A 79 9.98 -3.70 7.50
N LEU A 80 10.47 -3.88 6.27
CA LEU A 80 11.11 -2.84 5.48
C LEU A 80 10.12 -2.23 4.49
N GLU A 81 10.15 -0.90 4.36
CA GLU A 81 9.43 -0.20 3.30
C GLU A 81 10.31 -0.14 2.04
N LEU A 82 9.85 -0.79 0.97
CA LEU A 82 10.56 -0.90 -0.29
C LEU A 82 9.85 -0.06 -1.36
N ALA A 83 10.62 0.67 -2.16
CA ALA A 83 10.10 1.38 -3.32
C ALA A 83 9.63 0.37 -4.39
N VAL A 84 8.41 0.54 -4.89
CA VAL A 84 7.83 -0.32 -5.93
C VAL A 84 7.10 0.53 -6.97
N GLY A 85 6.99 0.01 -8.19
CA GLY A 85 6.34 0.71 -9.29
C GLY A 85 5.99 -0.20 -10.46
N PRO A 86 5.46 0.37 -11.55
CA PRO A 86 5.11 -0.39 -12.74
C PRO A 86 6.29 -1.23 -13.25
N GLY A 87 6.04 -2.50 -13.58
CA GLY A 87 7.06 -3.44 -14.03
C GLY A 87 7.86 -4.12 -12.90
N VAL A 88 7.67 -3.72 -11.64
CA VAL A 88 8.30 -4.35 -10.47
C VAL A 88 7.30 -5.29 -9.80
N PHE A 89 7.77 -6.50 -9.47
CA PHE A 89 6.99 -7.45 -8.69
C PHE A 89 6.77 -6.89 -7.27
N VAL A 90 5.52 -6.78 -6.84
CA VAL A 90 5.22 -6.34 -5.47
C VAL A 90 5.58 -7.48 -4.52
N PRO A 91 6.49 -7.25 -3.54
CA PRO A 91 6.86 -8.27 -2.56
C PRO A 91 5.61 -8.88 -1.89
N ARG A 92 5.61 -10.20 -1.74
CA ARG A 92 4.47 -10.94 -1.17
C ARG A 92 4.86 -11.49 0.20
N VAL A 93 3.90 -11.50 1.12
CA VAL A 93 4.09 -12.08 2.47
C VAL A 93 4.58 -13.53 2.41
N HIS A 94 4.13 -14.32 1.44
CA HIS A 94 4.59 -15.71 1.30
C HIS A 94 6.08 -15.83 0.94
N SER A 95 6.69 -14.80 0.36
CA SER A 95 8.13 -14.77 0.06
C SER A 95 8.97 -14.49 1.31
N GLU A 96 8.38 -14.05 2.42
CA GLU A 96 9.11 -13.83 3.69
C GLU A 96 9.69 -15.14 4.23
N ALA A 97 9.00 -16.27 4.01
CA ALA A 97 9.50 -17.60 4.40
C ALA A 97 10.78 -18.01 3.63
N VAL A 98 10.98 -17.47 2.42
CA VAL A 98 12.23 -17.70 1.65
C VAL A 98 13.38 -16.93 2.29
N LEU A 99 13.14 -15.67 2.67
CA LEU A 99 14.13 -14.87 3.38
C LEU A 99 14.52 -15.53 4.72
N GLU A 100 13.53 -15.93 5.51
CA GLU A 100 13.76 -16.60 6.80
C GLU A 100 14.63 -17.86 6.64
N ARG A 101 14.33 -18.70 5.64
CA ARG A 101 15.12 -19.90 5.34
C ARG A 101 16.54 -19.54 4.90
N GLY A 102 16.72 -18.51 4.07
CA GLY A 102 18.02 -18.04 3.64
C GLY A 102 18.88 -17.57 4.81
N LEU A 103 18.30 -16.75 5.69
CA LEU A 103 18.97 -16.27 6.91
C LEU A 103 19.39 -17.44 7.82
N ASN A 104 18.50 -18.41 8.04
CA ASN A 104 18.81 -19.59 8.84
C ASN A 104 19.93 -20.44 8.23
N ALA A 105 19.99 -20.56 6.89
CA ALA A 105 21.00 -21.36 6.21
C ALA A 105 22.42 -20.77 6.32
N VAL A 106 22.54 -19.45 6.47
CA VAL A 106 23.83 -18.76 6.54
C VAL A 106 24.22 -18.33 7.96
N ALA A 107 23.35 -18.54 8.95
CA ALA A 107 23.55 -18.06 10.33
C ALA A 107 24.88 -18.50 10.95
N GLU A 108 25.31 -19.74 10.67
CA GLU A 108 26.56 -20.32 11.19
C GLU A 108 27.72 -20.25 10.18
N VAL A 109 27.52 -19.61 9.03
CA VAL A 109 28.54 -19.47 7.99
C VAL A 109 29.28 -18.15 8.22
N THR A 110 30.59 -18.22 8.48
CA THR A 110 31.41 -17.01 8.57
C THR A 110 31.61 -16.41 7.18
N ALA A 111 31.28 -15.12 7.02
CA ALA A 111 31.39 -14.37 5.77
C ALA A 111 30.72 -15.08 4.56
N PRO A 112 29.39 -15.33 4.61
CA PRO A 112 28.69 -16.02 3.55
C PRO A 112 28.63 -15.15 2.29
N VAL A 113 28.75 -15.79 1.12
CA VAL A 113 28.42 -15.18 -0.18
C VAL A 113 27.03 -15.67 -0.57
N VAL A 114 26.10 -14.73 -0.76
CA VAL A 114 24.69 -15.00 -1.10
C VAL A 114 24.38 -14.41 -2.47
N ALA A 115 23.61 -15.14 -3.27
CA ALA A 115 23.06 -14.68 -4.54
C ALA A 115 21.54 -14.79 -4.50
N ASP A 116 20.86 -13.81 -5.08
CA ASP A 116 19.40 -13.69 -5.23
C ASP A 116 19.08 -13.52 -6.72
#